data_AF-A0A157ZTC5-F1
#
_entry.id   AF-A0A157ZTC5-F1
#
_cell.length_a   1.000
_cell.length_b   1.000
_cell.length_c   1.000
_cell.angle_alpha   90.00
_cell.angle_beta   90.00
_cell.angle_gamma   90.00
#
_symmetry.space_group_name_H-M   'P 1'
#
loop_
_entity.id
_entity.type
_entity.pdbx_description
1 polymer ?
#
loop_
_entity_poly.entity_id
_entity_poly.type
_entity_poly.pdbx_seq_one_letter_code
_entity_poly.pdbx_strand_id
1 'polypeptide(L)'
;MLEPSGAVKFLVVETATGEEEELVLMGKDFQLERRAMLDDDMLRDADDGEYVAYASALGFDFTVVATPPSQIDTEDDEEEIRIQIVENSLEFVESDDDEHDADE
;
A
#
# COMPACT_ATOMS: atom_id res chain seq x y z
N MET A 1 -9.06 13.65 -4.14
CA MET A 1 -8.00 12.89 -3.45
C MET A 1 -7.47 11.85 -4.44
N LEU A 2 -6.21 11.43 -4.35
CA LEU A 2 -5.67 10.44 -5.29
C LEU A 2 -5.88 9.03 -4.73
N GLU A 3 -6.69 8.19 -5.36
CA GLU A 3 -6.92 6.80 -4.96
C GLU A 3 -5.95 5.83 -5.66
N PRO A 4 -5.43 4.82 -4.94
CA PRO A 4 -4.69 3.73 -5.55
C PRO A 4 -5.62 2.89 -6.43
N SER A 5 -5.27 2.80 -7.70
CA SER A 5 -5.97 2.03 -8.73
C SER A 5 -4.98 1.09 -9.41
N GLY A 6 -5.45 -0.09 -9.82
CA GLY A 6 -4.60 -1.15 -10.36
C GLY A 6 -4.19 -2.20 -9.33
N ALA A 7 -3.05 -2.85 -9.56
CA ALA A 7 -2.59 -3.96 -8.73
C ALA A 7 -1.05 -4.02 -8.63
N VAL A 8 -0.58 -4.53 -7.50
CA VAL A 8 0.82 -4.87 -7.29
C VAL A 8 0.92 -6.35 -6.92
N LYS A 9 1.88 -7.02 -7.55
CA LYS A 9 2.17 -8.43 -7.32
C LYS A 9 3.50 -8.57 -6.59
N PHE A 10 3.44 -9.26 -5.47
CA PHE A 10 4.57 -9.59 -4.62
C PHE A 10 4.90 -11.07 -4.72
N LEU A 11 6.19 -11.39 -4.60
CA LEU A 11 6.71 -12.72 -4.34
C LEU A 11 7.29 -12.69 -2.93
N VAL A 12 6.67 -13.43 -2.03
CA VAL A 12 7.12 -13.60 -0.66
C VAL A 12 7.95 -14.88 -0.61
N VAL A 13 9.19 -14.77 -0.14
CA VAL A 13 10.12 -15.91 -0.05
C VAL A 13 10.50 -16.10 1.40
N GLU A 14 10.16 -17.24 1.99
CA GLU A 14 10.61 -17.58 3.33
C GLU A 14 12.12 -17.85 3.31
N THR A 15 12.87 -17.13 4.15
CA THR A 15 14.34 -17.20 4.17
C THR A 15 14.84 -18.53 4.71
N ALA A 16 14.07 -19.17 5.61
CA ALA A 16 14.48 -20.37 6.33
C ALA A 16 14.35 -21.64 5.47
N THR A 17 13.24 -21.80 4.75
CA THR A 17 13.01 -22.98 3.88
C THR A 17 13.25 -22.70 2.40
N GLY A 18 13.19 -21.45 1.97
CA GLY A 18 13.15 -21.07 0.55
C GLY A 18 11.79 -21.31 -0.11
N GLU A 19 10.71 -21.47 0.67
CA GLU A 19 9.36 -21.56 0.15
C GLU A 19 8.92 -20.20 -0.43
N GLU A 20 8.20 -20.24 -1.55
CA GLU A 20 7.81 -19.06 -2.32
C GLU A 20 6.28 -19.01 -2.45
N GLU A 21 5.70 -17.84 -2.17
CA GLU A 21 4.27 -17.58 -2.35
C GLU A 21 4.04 -16.26 -3.10
N GLU A 22 3.12 -16.30 -4.07
CA GLU A 22 2.74 -15.13 -4.85
C GLU A 22 1.51 -14.46 -4.22
N LEU A 23 1.63 -13.17 -3.91
CA LEU A 23 0.53 -12.37 -3.38
C LEU A 23 0.19 -11.23 -4.36
N VAL A 24 -1.10 -10.98 -4.56
CA VAL A 24 -1.57 -9.84 -5.36
C VAL A 24 -2.42 -8.95 -4.47
N LEU A 25 -2.02 -7.69 -4.34
CA LEU A 25 -2.80 -6.64 -3.67
C LEU A 25 -3.35 -5.70 -4.72
N MET A 26 -4.64 -5.40 -4.65
CA MET A 26 -5.27 -4.42 -5.53
C MET A 26 -5.37 -3.07 -4.84
N GLY A 27 -5.48 -1.98 -5.59
CA GLY A 27 -5.56 -0.63 -5.02
C GLY A 27 -6.65 -0.49 -3.95
N LYS A 28 -7.79 -1.18 -4.11
CA LYS A 28 -8.87 -1.23 -3.11
C LYS A 28 -8.50 -1.88 -1.76
N ASP A 29 -7.45 -2.70 -1.72
CA ASP A 29 -6.97 -3.34 -0.50
C ASP A 29 -6.15 -2.35 0.34
N PHE A 30 -5.69 -1.26 -0.28
CA PHE A 30 -5.02 -0.17 0.41
C PHE A 30 -6.04 0.81 0.98
N GLN A 31 -5.87 1.14 2.25
CA GLN A 31 -6.68 2.12 2.95
C GLN A 31 -5.83 3.34 3.25
N LEU A 32 -6.41 4.54 3.08
CA LEU A 32 -5.75 5.78 3.46
C LEU A 32 -5.60 5.84 4.98
N GLU A 33 -4.43 5.50 5.50
CA GLU A 33 -4.12 5.77 6.90
C GLU A 33 -3.64 7.21 7.01
N ARG A 34 -4.57 8.09 7.39
CA ARG A 34 -4.17 9.37 7.98
C ARG A 34 -3.54 9.05 9.34
N ARG A 35 -2.21 8.94 9.40
CA ARG A 35 -1.51 9.06 10.68
C ARG A 35 -2.03 10.31 11.36
N ALA A 36 -2.82 10.13 12.41
CA ALA A 36 -3.17 11.20 13.32
C ALA A 36 -1.87 11.59 14.03
N MET A 37 -1.06 12.43 13.38
CA MET A 37 0.07 13.12 14.00
C MET A 37 -0.53 14.05 15.06
N LEU A 38 -0.76 13.49 16.24
CA LEU A 38 -0.74 14.25 17.47
C LEU A 38 0.67 14.83 17.60
N ASP A 39 0.73 16.16 17.66
CA ASP A 39 1.85 17.05 17.95
C ASP A 39 2.61 17.69 16.77
N ASP A 40 2.20 18.93 16.51
CA ASP A 40 3.04 20.14 16.48
C ASP A 40 4.21 20.20 15.47
N ASP A 41 4.01 21.05 14.45
CA ASP A 41 5.07 21.82 13.79
C ASP A 41 5.91 21.17 12.67
N MET A 42 5.30 20.35 11.81
CA MET A 42 5.80 20.20 10.43
C MET A 42 4.66 20.25 9.41
N LEU A 43 4.37 21.46 8.93
CA LEU A 43 3.76 21.70 7.62
C LEU A 43 4.69 21.11 6.55
N ARG A 44 4.56 19.82 6.27
CA ARG A 44 4.96 19.27 4.98
C ARG A 44 3.65 19.07 4.24
N ASP A 45 3.48 19.79 3.14
CA ASP A 45 2.49 19.57 2.08
C ASP A 45 2.44 18.09 1.65
N ALA A 46 1.84 17.24 2.48
CA ALA A 46 1.46 15.87 2.15
C ALA A 46 -0.07 15.88 2.02
N ASP A 47 -0.54 16.57 0.98
CA ASP A 47 -1.90 16.39 0.44
C ASP A 47 -2.06 14.98 -0.16
N ASP A 48 -0.96 14.23 -0.24
CA ASP A 48 -0.78 12.85 -0.66
C ASP A 48 -0.60 11.95 0.58
N GLY A 49 -1.71 11.39 1.10
CA GLY A 49 -1.65 10.52 2.28
C GLY A 49 -1.05 9.14 1.99
N GLU A 50 -0.57 8.48 3.04
CA GLU A 50 0.00 7.13 2.98
C GLU A 50 -1.12 6.08 2.86
N TYR A 51 -0.99 5.17 1.89
CA TYR A 51 -1.94 4.09 1.64
C TYR A 51 -1.39 2.78 2.19
N VAL A 52 -2.11 2.15 3.11
CA VAL A 52 -1.62 0.99 3.86
C VAL A 52 -2.50 -0.23 3.56
N ALA A 53 -1.87 -1.35 3.23
CA ALA A 53 -2.52 -2.65 3.05
C ALA A 53 -1.88 -3.68 3.98
N TYR A 54 -2.71 -4.37 4.75
CA TYR A 54 -2.28 -5.46 5.63
C TYR A 54 -2.38 -6.79 4.87
N ALA A 55 -1.27 -7.49 4.78
CA ALA A 55 -1.14 -8.71 4.01
C ALA A 55 -0.59 -9.86 4.86
N SER A 56 -0.85 -11.09 4.42
CA SER A 56 -0.25 -12.27 5.03
C SER A 56 0.07 -13.31 3.97
N ALA A 57 1.24 -13.92 4.08
CA ALA A 57 1.74 -14.95 3.17
C ALA A 57 2.66 -15.91 3.92
N LEU A 58 2.65 -17.19 3.56
CA LEU A 58 3.46 -18.25 4.20
C LEU A 58 3.28 -18.35 5.73
N GLY A 59 2.18 -17.80 6.27
CA GLY A 59 1.91 -17.73 7.71
C GLY A 59 2.51 -16.52 8.43
N PHE A 60 3.16 -15.62 7.71
CA PHE A 60 3.71 -14.35 8.23
C PHE A 60 2.79 -13.18 7.83
N ASP A 61 2.59 -12.25 8.75
CA ASP A 61 1.92 -10.97 8.49
C ASP A 61 2.93 -9.86 8.17
N PHE A 62 2.57 -9.00 7.23
CA PHE A 62 3.38 -7.85 6.82
C PHE A 62 2.49 -6.70 6.34
N THR A 63 3.06 -5.52 6.29
CA THR A 63 2.34 -4.31 5.88
C THR A 63 2.94 -3.75 4.61
N VAL A 64 2.10 -3.34 3.66
CA VAL A 64 2.52 -2.69 2.42
C VAL A 64 2.07 -1.25 2.46
N VAL A 65 3.02 -0.33 2.36
CA VAL A 65 2.79 1.12 2.37
C VAL A 65 3.03 1.64 0.95
N ALA A 66 1.96 2.09 0.30
CA ALA A 66 2.01 2.75 -0.97
C ALA A 66 1.95 4.27 -0.76
N THR A 67 2.95 4.98 -1.29
CA THR A 67 3.00 6.44 -1.28
C THR A 67 2.96 6.96 -2.72
N PRO A 68 2.01 7.83 -3.07
CA PRO A 68 1.99 8.47 -4.38
C PRO A 68 3.28 9.25 -4.67
N PRO A 69 3.70 9.34 -5.94
CA PRO A 69 2.96 8.91 -7.13
C PRO A 69 3.13 7.43 -7.53
N SER A 70 4.10 6.69 -6.99
CA SER A 70 4.32 5.26 -7.33
C SER A 70 5.27 4.53 -6.35
N GLN A 71 5.53 5.10 -5.17
CA GLN A 71 6.44 4.50 -4.20
C GLN A 71 5.69 3.39 -3.45
N ILE A 72 6.33 2.23 -3.30
CA ILE A 72 5.81 1.10 -2.54
C ILE A 72 6.93 0.65 -1.60
N ASP A 73 6.60 0.59 -0.32
CA ASP A 73 7.45 0.14 0.76
C ASP A 73 6.76 -1.05 1.45
N THR A 74 7.53 -1.96 2.03
CA THR A 74 7.01 -3.11 2.78
C THR A 74 7.66 -3.14 4.16
N GLU A 75 6.82 -3.21 5.18
CA GLU A 75 7.23 -3.42 6.56
C GLU A 75 7.08 -4.92 6.85
N ASP A 76 8.19 -5.65 6.71
CA ASP A 76 8.31 -7.08 6.95
C ASP A 76 9.56 -7.42 7.79
N ASP A 77 9.59 -8.61 8.40
CA ASP A 77 10.77 -9.11 9.10
C ASP A 77 11.70 -9.81 8.09
N GLU A 78 12.67 -9.05 7.58
CA GLU A 78 13.62 -9.51 6.55
C GLU A 78 14.45 -10.75 6.97
N GLU A 79 14.49 -11.09 8.26
CA GLU A 79 15.14 -12.30 8.75
C GLU A 79 14.27 -13.55 8.52
N GLU A 80 12.95 -13.41 8.43
CA GLU A 80 11.98 -14.51 8.28
C GLU A 80 11.46 -14.65 6.85
N ILE A 81 11.07 -13.53 6.23
CA ILE A 81 10.56 -13.50 4.87
C ILE A 81 11.26 -12.40 4.07
N ARG A 82 11.30 -12.57 2.76
CA ARG A 82 11.78 -11.54 1.83
C ARG A 82 10.72 -11.25 0.81
N ILE A 83 10.26 -10.00 0.79
CA ILE A 83 9.22 -9.56 -0.14
C ILE A 83 9.87 -8.93 -1.37
N GLN A 84 9.42 -9.35 -2.56
CA GLN A 84 9.88 -8.81 -3.84
C GLN A 84 8.71 -8.35 -4.69
N ILE A 85 8.77 -7.13 -5.21
CA ILE A 85 7.80 -6.62 -6.17
C ILE A 85 8.10 -7.26 -7.53
N VAL A 86 7.21 -8.14 -8.00
CA VAL A 86 7.34 -8.81 -9.30
C VAL A 86 6.71 -7.98 -10.40
N GLU A 87 5.55 -7.38 -10.11
CA GLU A 87 4.81 -6.55 -11.05
C GLU A 87 4.17 -5.40 -10.29
N ASN A 88 4.30 -4.18 -10.82
CA ASN A 88 3.68 -2.99 -10.26
C ASN A 88 2.88 -2.28 -11.36
N SER A 89 1.56 -2.37 -11.27
CA SER A 89 0.59 -1.62 -12.08
C SER A 89 -0.24 -0.67 -11.21
N LEU A 90 0.24 -0.38 -9.99
CA LEU A 90 -0.43 0.52 -9.07
C LEU A 90 -0.20 1.96 -9.54
N GLU A 91 -1.30 2.67 -9.80
CA GLU A 91 -1.32 4.06 -10.21
C GLU A 91 -2.23 4.83 -9.28
N PHE A 92 -1.87 6.07 -8.98
CA PHE A 92 -2.69 6.95 -8.15
C PHE A 92 -3.46 7.87 -9.07
N VAL A 93 -4.78 7.66 -9.15
CA VAL A 93 -5.69 8.43 -10.00
C VAL A 93 -6.54 9.33 -9.13
N GLU A 94 -6.91 10.50 -9.63
CA GLU A 94 -7.88 11.34 -8.92
C GLU A 94 -9.17 10.55 -8.74
N SER A 95 -9.61 10.38 -7.49
CA SER A 95 -10.93 9.89 -7.18
C SER A 95 -11.94 10.70 -7.95
N ASP A 96 -12.73 10.03 -8.79
CA ASP A 96 -13.98 10.55 -9.37
C ASP A 96 -15.05 10.73 -8.27
N ASP A 97 -14.67 11.18 -7.07
CA ASP A 97 -15.59 11.82 -6.11
C ASP A 97 -15.91 13.21 -6.67
N ASP A 98 -16.42 13.22 -7.91
CA ASP A 98 -17.29 14.24 -8.43
C ASP A 98 -18.48 14.16 -7.47
N GLU A 99 -18.52 15.10 -6.53
CA GLU A 99 -19.68 15.40 -5.71
C GLU A 99 -20.88 15.47 -6.63
N HIS A 100 -21.57 14.34 -6.81
CA HIS A 100 -22.88 14.30 -7.39
C HIS A 100 -23.85 14.78 -6.32
N ASP A 101 -23.68 16.03 -5.88
CA ASP A 101 -24.76 16.89 -5.39
C ASP A 101 -25.62 17.26 -6.61
N ALA A 102 -26.19 16.23 -7.23
CA ALA A 102 -27.34 16.33 -8.09
C ALA A 102 -28.58 15.99 -7.26
N ASP A 103 -28.96 16.89 -6.36
CA ASP A 103 -30.34 16.97 -5.87
C ASP A 103 -30.72 18.46 -5.71
N GLU A 104 -31.28 18.96 -6.81
CA GLU A 104 -32.25 20.07 -7.02
C GLU A 104 -32.51 21.13 -5.94
#